data_AF-A0A7W5N410-F1
#
_entry.id   AF-A0A7W5N410-F1
#
_cell.length_a   1.000
_cell.length_b   1.000
_cell.length_c   1.000
_cell.angle_alpha   90.00
_cell.angle_beta   90.00
_cell.angle_gamma   90.00
#
_symmetry.space_group_name_H-M   'P 1'
#
loop_
_entity.id
_entity.type
_entity.pdbx_description
1 polymer ?
#
loop_
_entity_poly.entity_id
_entity_poly.type
_entity_poly.pdbx_seq_one_letter_code
_entity_poly.pdbx_strand_id
1 'polypeptide(L)'
;MASFIVTFEFKSDDTRKARYDSFVKKINELTEYKHWDETTSFYCFELDVTAEELCSSLYVGSDFNATKDIMAVIDVTNKKKAVKGALKYPSLLDAYLGF
;
A
#
# COMPACT_ATOMS: atom_id res chain seq x y z
N MET A 1 -6.08 13.50 -10.15
CA MET A 1 -6.72 12.71 -9.07
C MET A 1 -6.99 11.32 -9.59
N ALA A 2 -6.54 10.31 -8.87
CA ALA A 2 -6.62 8.89 -9.22
C ALA A 2 -7.12 8.08 -8.03
N SER A 3 -7.85 7.00 -8.31
CA SER A 3 -8.39 6.10 -7.30
C SER A 3 -7.38 4.97 -7.03
N PHE A 4 -7.03 4.80 -5.77
CA PHE A 4 -6.03 3.85 -5.32
C PHE A 4 -6.65 2.75 -4.48
N ILE A 5 -6.14 1.54 -4.69
CA ILE A 5 -6.25 0.42 -3.76
C ILE A 5 -4.86 0.16 -3.19
N VAL A 6 -4.74 0.14 -1.87
CA VAL A 6 -3.52 -0.25 -1.17
C VAL A 6 -3.78 -1.53 -0.41
N THR A 7 -3.05 -2.59 -0.74
CA THR A 7 -3.06 -3.84 0.01
C THR A 7 -1.69 -4.10 0.60
N PHE A 8 -1.64 -4.75 1.75
CA PHE A 8 -0.37 -4.97 2.44
C PHE A 8 -0.37 -6.16 3.38
N GLU A 9 0.81 -6.67 3.67
CA GLU A 9 1.03 -7.73 4.64
C GLU A 9 2.22 -7.35 5.53
N PHE A 10 2.01 -7.38 6.84
CA PHE A 10 3.08 -7.18 7.82
C PHE A 10 3.45 -8.53 8.44
N LYS A 11 4.73 -8.90 8.34
CA LYS A 11 5.21 -10.16 8.94
C LYS A 11 4.98 -10.16 10.44
N SER A 12 4.44 -11.27 10.94
CA SER A 12 4.24 -11.48 12.37
C SER A 12 5.57 -11.60 13.12
N ASP A 13 5.86 -10.59 13.92
CA ASP A 13 6.96 -10.52 14.87
C ASP A 13 6.63 -9.50 15.97
N ASP A 14 7.52 -9.34 16.96
CA ASP A 14 7.31 -8.45 18.11
C ASP A 14 7.17 -6.97 17.73
N THR A 15 7.66 -6.60 16.55
CA THR A 15 7.60 -5.23 16.02
C THR A 15 6.45 -5.02 15.02
N ARG A 16 5.65 -6.06 14.71
CA ARG A 16 4.56 -6.01 13.71
C ARG A 16 3.60 -4.86 14.00
N LYS A 17 3.14 -4.78 15.26
CA LYS A 17 2.15 -3.78 15.66
C LYS A 17 2.66 -2.36 15.44
N ALA A 18 3.89 -2.06 15.86
CA ALA A 18 4.49 -0.74 15.67
C ALA A 18 4.59 -0.35 14.19
N ARG A 19 5.02 -1.29 13.33
CA ARG A 19 5.11 -1.04 11.88
C ARG A 19 3.74 -0.80 11.25
N TYR A 20 2.74 -1.61 11.62
CA TYR A 20 1.37 -1.45 11.16
C TYR A 20 0.78 -0.11 11.60
N ASP A 21 0.88 0.22 12.90
CA ASP A 21 0.32 1.47 13.45
C ASP A 21 0.97 2.71 12.77
N SER A 22 2.27 2.66 12.51
CA SER A 22 3.03 3.68 11.79
C SER A 22 2.57 3.83 10.33
N PHE A 23 2.32 2.71 9.64
CA PHE A 23 1.83 2.68 8.27
C PHE A 23 0.39 3.23 8.15
N VAL A 24 -0.51 2.80 9.03
CA VAL A 24 -1.89 3.30 9.09
C VAL A 24 -1.91 4.79 9.41
N LYS A 25 -1.09 5.24 10.36
CA LYS A 25 -0.95 6.69 10.64
C LYS A 25 -0.58 7.44 9.37
N LYS A 26 0.38 6.93 8.58
CA LYS A 26 0.79 7.57 7.34
C LYS A 26 -0.33 7.61 6.28
N ILE A 27 -1.11 6.54 6.14
CA ILE A 27 -2.29 6.54 5.25
C ILE A 27 -3.31 7.59 5.69
N ASN A 28 -3.60 7.66 7.00
CA ASN A 28 -4.57 8.60 7.54
C ASN A 28 -4.14 10.06 7.29
N GLU A 29 -2.86 10.37 7.45
CA GLU A 29 -2.28 11.68 7.14
C GLU A 29 -2.42 12.03 5.65
N LEU A 30 -2.15 11.08 4.75
CA LEU A 30 -2.23 11.31 3.30
C LEU A 30 -3.67 11.52 2.82
N THR A 31 -4.61 10.80 3.41
CA THR A 31 -6.01 10.76 2.95
C THR A 31 -6.93 11.70 3.72
N GLU A 32 -6.42 12.41 4.74
CA GLU A 32 -7.24 13.21 5.66
C GLU A 32 -8.41 12.41 6.26
N TYR A 33 -8.18 11.11 6.54
CA TYR A 33 -9.21 10.16 6.99
C TYR A 33 -10.37 9.91 6.00
N LYS A 34 -10.20 10.28 4.73
CA LYS A 34 -11.17 10.04 3.65
C LYS A 34 -10.80 8.79 2.87
N HIS A 35 -10.96 7.63 3.49
CA HIS A 35 -10.69 6.33 2.89
C HIS A 35 -11.68 5.27 3.38
N TRP A 36 -11.78 4.17 2.64
CA TRP A 36 -12.51 2.97 3.05
C TRP A 36 -11.53 1.87 3.42
N ASP A 37 -11.63 1.34 4.64
CA ASP A 37 -10.72 0.36 5.24
C ASP A 37 -11.41 -0.71 6.11
N GLU A 38 -12.69 -0.99 5.84
CA GLU A 38 -13.47 -1.96 6.64
C GLU A 38 -12.90 -3.39 6.61
N THR A 39 -12.12 -3.73 5.59
CA THR A 39 -11.50 -5.05 5.44
C THR A 39 -10.04 -5.03 5.89
N THR A 40 -9.58 -6.16 6.44
CA THR A 40 -8.20 -6.26 6.93
C THR A 40 -7.21 -6.07 5.80
N SER A 41 -6.18 -5.24 6.04
CA SER A 41 -5.05 -5.07 5.13
C SER A 41 -5.42 -4.47 3.76
N PHE A 42 -6.45 -3.63 3.72
CA PHE A 42 -6.95 -3.03 2.50
C PHE A 42 -7.39 -1.59 2.75
N TYR A 43 -6.98 -0.69 1.86
CA TYR A 43 -7.46 0.69 1.81
C TYR A 43 -7.87 1.07 0.40
N CYS A 44 -8.96 1.82 0.28
CA CYS A 44 -9.42 2.42 -0.96
C CYS A 44 -9.67 3.92 -0.77
N PHE A 45 -9.06 4.77 -1.60
CA PHE A 45 -9.15 6.23 -1.50
C PHE A 45 -8.70 6.92 -2.79
N GLU A 46 -8.85 8.24 -2.85
CA GLU A 46 -8.39 9.05 -3.98
C GLU A 46 -7.28 10.02 -3.56
N LEU A 47 -6.26 10.17 -4.41
CA LEU A 47 -5.19 11.16 -4.24
C LEU A 47 -4.76 11.75 -5.58
N ASP A 48 -4.07 12.88 -5.54
CA ASP A 48 -3.46 13.51 -6.72
C ASP A 48 -1.95 13.24 -6.79
N VAL A 49 -1.58 11.95 -6.86
CA VAL A 49 -0.20 11.46 -6.95
C VAL A 49 -0.16 10.25 -7.90
N THR A 50 1.03 9.75 -8.22
CA THR A 50 1.22 8.47 -8.92
C THR A 50 1.31 7.28 -7.96
N ALA A 51 1.14 6.05 -8.46
CA ALA A 51 1.31 4.84 -7.66
C ALA A 51 2.73 4.73 -7.07
N GLU A 52 3.75 5.10 -7.85
CA GLU A 52 5.16 5.08 -7.46
C GLU A 52 5.47 6.09 -6.35
N GLU A 53 4.93 7.32 -6.46
CA GLU A 53 5.06 8.35 -5.43
C GLU A 53 4.36 7.94 -4.13
N LEU A 54 3.14 7.42 -4.23
CA LEU A 54 2.38 6.93 -3.08
C LEU A 54 3.11 5.76 -2.38
N CYS A 55 3.59 4.78 -3.14
CA CYS A 55 4.34 3.66 -2.62
C CYS A 55 5.64 4.12 -1.94
N SER A 56 6.34 5.09 -2.52
CA SER A 56 7.56 5.67 -1.94
C SER A 56 7.28 6.46 -0.67
N SER A 57 6.19 7.24 -0.64
CA SER A 57 5.76 8.03 0.52
C SER A 57 5.37 7.12 1.70
N LEU A 58 4.65 6.04 1.43
CA LEU A 58 4.30 5.03 2.45
C LEU A 58 5.56 4.31 2.96
N TYR A 59 6.50 3.99 2.08
CA TYR A 59 7.74 3.31 2.47
C TYR A 59 8.64 4.18 3.36
N VAL A 60 8.90 5.43 2.95
CA VAL A 60 9.82 6.33 3.65
C VAL A 60 9.15 7.00 4.86
N GLY A 61 7.83 7.20 4.80
CA GLY A 61 7.06 7.90 5.82
C GLY A 61 6.47 7.02 6.92
N SER A 62 6.81 5.72 6.95
CA SER A 62 6.39 4.79 8.00
C SER A 62 7.53 3.84 8.38
N ASP A 63 7.34 3.07 9.45
CA ASP A 63 8.31 2.04 9.86
C ASP A 63 8.24 0.76 8.99
N PHE A 64 7.69 0.86 7.77
CA PHE A 64 7.58 -0.26 6.83
C PHE A 64 8.95 -0.88 6.54
N ASN A 65 9.05 -2.20 6.69
CA ASN A 65 10.29 -2.92 6.46
C ASN A 65 10.17 -3.79 5.22
N ALA A 66 10.75 -3.36 4.09
CA ALA A 66 10.70 -4.08 2.82
C ALA A 66 11.36 -5.48 2.82
N THR A 67 12.11 -5.84 3.87
CA THR A 67 12.64 -7.22 4.02
C THR A 67 11.66 -8.17 4.71
N LYS A 68 10.60 -7.62 5.32
CA LYS A 68 9.61 -8.35 6.13
C LYS A 68 8.20 -8.18 5.60
N ASP A 69 7.86 -6.95 5.23
CA ASP A 69 6.52 -6.50 4.88
C ASP A 69 6.38 -6.36 3.36
N ILE A 70 5.14 -6.44 2.90
CA ILE A 70 4.78 -6.35 1.49
C ILE A 70 3.67 -5.30 1.37
N MET A 71 3.74 -4.47 0.34
CA MET A 71 2.62 -3.64 -0.09
C MET A 71 2.49 -3.61 -1.60
N ALA A 72 1.25 -3.50 -2.05
CA ALA A 72 0.89 -3.22 -3.44
C ALA A 72 -0.02 -1.99 -3.45
N VAL A 73 0.40 -0.98 -4.21
CA VAL A 73 -0.37 0.23 -4.50
C VAL A 73 -0.85 0.10 -5.94
N ILE A 74 -2.16 0.07 -6.13
CA ILE A 74 -2.82 -0.13 -7.43
C ILE A 74 -3.58 1.16 -7.75
N ASP A 75 -3.16 1.83 -8.81
CA ASP A 75 -3.88 2.94 -9.43
C ASP A 75 -4.90 2.37 -10.41
N VAL A 76 -6.17 2.38 -9.99
CA VAL A 76 -7.29 1.84 -10.75
C VAL A 76 -7.63 2.75 -11.94
N THR A 77 -7.41 4.06 -11.80
CA THR A 77 -7.75 5.06 -12.83
C THR A 77 -6.77 4.98 -14.00
N ASN A 78 -5.47 5.01 -13.72
CA ASN A 78 -4.42 5.07 -14.73
C ASN A 78 -3.88 3.70 -15.14
N LYS A 79 -4.39 2.61 -14.52
CA LYS A 79 -3.94 1.24 -14.78
C LYS A 79 -2.44 1.10 -14.56
N LYS A 80 -1.99 1.52 -13.38
CA LYS A 80 -0.60 1.45 -12.93
C LYS A 80 -0.54 0.83 -11.55
N LYS A 81 0.62 0.31 -11.19
CA LYS A 81 0.86 -0.22 -9.85
C LYS A 81 2.31 -0.03 -9.45
N ALA A 82 2.52 0.09 -8.16
CA ALA A 82 3.83 0.07 -7.54
C ALA A 82 3.79 -0.93 -6.38
N VAL A 83 4.88 -1.69 -6.24
CA VAL A 83 4.99 -2.71 -5.19
C VAL A 83 6.27 -2.52 -4.40
N LYS A 84 6.23 -2.84 -3.11
CA LYS A 84 7.40 -2.85 -2.24
C LYS A 84 7.39 -4.10 -1.38
N GLY A 85 8.57 -4.67 -1.17
CA GLY A 85 8.74 -5.93 -0.46
C GLY A 85 8.91 -7.12 -1.39
N ALA A 86 9.13 -8.30 -0.81
CA ALA A 86 9.39 -9.53 -1.56
C ALA A 86 8.07 -10.18 -2.02
N LEU A 87 7.53 -9.73 -3.18
CA LEU A 87 6.38 -10.40 -3.80
C LEU A 87 6.76 -11.82 -4.26
N LYS A 88 6.01 -12.81 -3.78
CA LYS A 88 6.23 -14.22 -4.14
C LYS A 88 5.78 -14.55 -5.57
N TYR A 89 4.73 -13.89 -6.07
CA TYR A 89 4.11 -14.20 -7.35
C TYR A 89 3.74 -12.94 -8.16
N PRO A 90 4.71 -12.10 -8.55
CA PRO A 90 4.44 -10.85 -9.27
C PRO A 90 3.73 -11.08 -10.62
N SER A 91 4.06 -12.16 -11.34
CA SER A 91 3.44 -12.47 -12.64
C SER A 91 1.94 -12.79 -12.55
N LEU A 92 1.47 -13.35 -11.44
CA LEU A 92 0.03 -13.57 -11.23
C LEU A 92 -0.69 -12.25 -10.98
N LEU A 93 -0.07 -11.35 -10.22
CA LEU A 93 -0.61 -10.01 -10.01
C LEU A 93 -0.75 -9.26 -11.33
N ASP A 94 0.27 -9.32 -12.20
CA ASP A 94 0.22 -8.74 -13.55
C ASP A 94 -0.91 -9.34 -14.39
N ALA A 95 -1.02 -10.66 -14.40
CA ALA A 95 -2.04 -11.37 -15.19
C ALA A 95 -3.48 -11.02 -14.75
N TYR A 96 -3.72 -10.88 -13.44
CA TYR A 96 -5.07 -10.64 -12.91
C TYR A 96 -5.47 -9.17 -12.83
N LEU A 97 -4.51 -8.24 -12.75
CA LEU A 97 -4.81 -6.80 -12.91
C LEU A 97 -5.05 -6.44 -14.38
N GLY A 98 -4.38 -7.13 -15.30
CA GLY A 98 -4.48 -6.87 -16.73
C GLY A 98 -3.73 -5.60 -17.18
N PHE A 99 -2.82 -5.09 -16.35
CA PHE A 99 -1.94 -3.95 -16.61
C PHE A 99 -0.71 -3.94 -15.69
#